data_AF-X1LV45-F1
#
_entry.id   AF-X1LV45-F1
#
_cell.length_a   1.000
_cell.length_b   1.000
_cell.length_c   1.000
_cell.angle_alpha   90.00
_cell.angle_beta   90.00
_cell.angle_gamma   90.00
#
_symmetry.space_group_name_H-M   'P 1'
#
loop_
_entity.id
_entity.type
_entity.pdbx_description
1 polymer ?
#
loop_
_entity_poly.entity_id
_entity_poly.type
_entity_poly.pdbx_seq_one_letter_code
_entity_poly.pdbx_strand_id
1 'polypeptide(L)'
;AFNSIYNGEITAKNVVSIVTEIARDYAIKSSMYLFGVGDHGGGPTRRDILAKMELDKRPALPNLIFSSSEDFYDEALKERIDYPVVKEELNPIFEGCYTTHSDIKKANREGENLLLTAEALATLASLYGYSYPHSSLKEAWEK
;
A
#
# COMPACT_ATOMS: atom_id res chain seq x y z
N ALA A 1 -5.97 5.90 14.06
CA ALA A 1 -5.95 5.75 12.60
C ALA A 1 -4.74 6.50 12.08
N PHE A 2 -3.81 5.80 11.42
CA PHE A 2 -2.55 6.36 10.95
C PHE A 2 -2.85 7.34 9.80
N ASN A 3 -2.81 8.65 10.07
CA ASN A 3 -3.14 9.70 9.11
C ASN A 3 -1.93 10.11 8.24
N SER A 4 -1.10 9.15 7.82
CA SER A 4 -0.08 9.44 6.82
C SER A 4 -0.71 9.32 5.44
N ILE A 5 -1.11 10.46 4.87
CA ILE A 5 -1.60 10.53 3.49
C ILE A 5 -0.39 10.35 2.56
N TYR A 6 -0.53 9.56 1.49
CA TYR A 6 0.57 9.28 0.56
C TYR A 6 0.97 10.48 -0.33
N ASN A 7 0.21 11.57 -0.29
CA ASN A 7 0.47 12.83 -0.99
C ASN A 7 1.03 13.91 -0.04
N GLY A 8 1.83 13.49 0.95
CA GLY A 8 2.35 14.38 1.98
C GLY A 8 3.25 15.49 1.43
N GLU A 9 3.00 16.74 1.84
CA GLU A 9 3.90 17.85 1.54
C GLU A 9 5.12 17.84 2.48
N ILE A 10 6.33 17.97 1.94
CA ILE A 10 7.54 18.04 2.76
C ILE A 10 7.61 19.38 3.50
N THR A 11 7.21 19.37 4.77
CA THR A 11 7.33 20.51 5.69
C THR A 11 7.90 20.05 7.03
N ALA A 12 8.57 20.96 7.75
CA ALA A 12 9.12 20.64 9.07
C ALA A 12 8.04 20.12 10.03
N LYS A 13 6.84 20.71 10.01
CA LYS A 13 5.71 20.29 10.85
C LYS A 13 5.31 18.84 10.57
N ASN A 14 5.12 18.48 9.30
CA ASN A 14 4.63 17.15 8.93
C ASN A 14 5.68 16.07 9.26
N VAL A 15 6.94 16.33 8.94
CA VAL A 15 8.06 15.40 9.18
C VAL A 15 8.30 15.21 10.68
N VAL A 16 8.25 16.28 11.48
CA VAL A 16 8.40 16.16 12.95
C VAL A 16 7.21 15.43 13.56
N SER A 17 6.00 15.68 13.07
CA SER A 17 4.78 15.04 13.60
C SER A 17 4.86 13.53 13.49
N ILE A 18 5.21 12.99 12.31
CA ILE A 18 5.24 11.54 12.09
C ILE A 18 6.33 10.87 12.94
N VAL A 19 7.53 11.45 12.99
CA VAL A 19 8.65 10.90 13.77
C VAL A 19 8.31 10.92 15.26
N THR A 20 7.68 11.99 15.74
CA THR A 20 7.29 12.11 17.15
C THR A 20 6.19 11.11 17.51
N GLU A 21 5.19 10.91 16.64
CA GLU A 21 4.11 9.95 16.87
C GLU A 21 4.64 8.52 16.91
N ILE A 22 5.43 8.11 15.91
CA ILE A 22 6.01 6.77 15.86
C ILE A 22 6.95 6.50 17.04
N ALA A 23 7.82 7.46 17.38
CA ALA A 23 8.74 7.30 18.51
C ALA A 23 7.99 7.22 19.84
N ARG A 24 6.93 8.01 20.03
CA ARG A 24 6.13 8.00 21.26
C ARG A 24 5.32 6.72 21.40
N ASP A 25 4.67 6.28 20.33
CA ASP A 25 3.66 5.23 20.41
C ASP A 25 4.27 3.83 20.26
N TYR A 26 5.41 3.71 19.58
CA TYR A 26 6.04 2.41 19.28
C TYR A 26 7.52 2.32 19.65
N ALA A 27 8.14 3.38 20.19
CA ALA A 27 9.58 3.42 20.48
C ALA A 27 10.50 3.13 19.27
N ILE A 28 9.99 3.33 18.04
CA ILE A 28 10.76 3.21 16.79
C ILE A 28 11.35 4.58 16.45
N LYS A 29 12.65 4.63 16.11
CA LYS A 29 13.34 5.90 15.80
C LYS A 29 13.26 6.30 14.33
N SER A 30 12.99 5.36 13.45
CA SER A 30 12.78 5.58 12.02
C SER A 30 11.30 5.75 11.71
N SER A 31 10.98 6.58 10.72
CA SER A 31 9.61 6.72 10.22
C SER A 31 9.63 6.87 8.71
N MET A 32 8.71 6.18 8.05
CA MET A 32 8.51 6.33 6.61
C MET A 32 7.56 7.51 6.37
N TYR A 33 7.99 8.45 5.53
CA TYR A 33 7.18 9.60 5.11
C TYR A 33 6.95 9.53 3.61
N LEU A 34 5.68 9.39 3.21
CA LEU A 34 5.28 9.33 1.81
C LEU A 34 4.95 10.75 1.31
N PHE A 35 5.46 11.11 0.13
CA PHE A 35 5.32 12.44 -0.45
C PHE A 35 5.10 12.38 -1.96
N GLY A 36 4.46 13.42 -2.51
CA GLY A 36 4.11 13.53 -3.92
C GLY A 36 2.76 14.21 -4.13
N VAL A 37 2.34 14.37 -5.39
CA VAL A 37 1.09 15.06 -5.72
C VAL A 37 -0.13 14.15 -5.56
N GLY A 38 0.00 12.87 -5.90
CA GLY A 38 -1.03 11.85 -5.65
C GLY A 38 -2.36 12.03 -6.41
N ASP A 39 -3.31 11.16 -6.09
CA ASP A 39 -4.72 11.02 -6.54
C ASP A 39 -4.98 10.84 -8.05
N HIS A 40 -4.15 11.40 -8.93
CA HIS A 40 -4.36 11.39 -10.38
C HIS A 40 -3.07 11.09 -11.17
N GLY A 41 -2.08 10.49 -10.52
CA GLY A 41 -0.79 10.16 -11.16
C GLY A 41 0.16 11.35 -11.23
N GLY A 42 0.85 11.62 -10.12
CA GLY A 42 1.90 12.63 -10.04
C GLY A 42 2.91 12.27 -8.96
N GLY A 43 4.14 12.00 -9.37
CA GLY A 43 5.24 11.69 -8.47
C GLY A 43 5.77 12.93 -7.73
N PRO A 44 6.89 12.79 -7.00
CA PRO A 44 7.58 13.90 -6.38
C PRO A 44 7.87 15.06 -7.33
N THR A 45 7.65 16.28 -6.85
CA THR A 45 7.92 17.50 -7.60
C THR A 45 9.32 18.02 -7.29
N ARG A 46 9.82 18.92 -8.15
CA ARG A 46 11.04 19.70 -7.85
C ARG A 46 10.94 20.45 -6.51
N ARG A 47 9.74 20.94 -6.16
CA ARG A 47 9.49 21.63 -4.89
C ARG A 47 9.76 20.71 -3.70
N ASP A 48 9.35 19.44 -3.78
CA ASP A 48 9.58 18.46 -2.71
C ASP A 48 11.07 18.21 -2.48
N ILE A 49 11.83 18.03 -3.55
CA ILE A 49 13.29 17.84 -3.47
C ILE A 49 13.94 19.07 -2.83
N LEU A 50 13.58 20.28 -3.29
CA LEU A 50 14.12 21.51 -2.73
C LEU A 50 13.73 21.72 -1.26
N ALA A 51 12.50 21.36 -0.88
CA ALA A 51 12.04 21.42 0.50
C ALA A 51 12.87 20.49 1.38
N LYS A 52 13.09 19.24 0.97
CA LYS A 52 13.97 18.29 1.67
C LYS A 52 15.39 18.85 1.83
N MET A 53 16.00 19.33 0.75
CA MET A 53 17.35 19.93 0.79
C MET A 53 17.44 21.12 1.74
N GLU A 54 16.37 21.90 1.90
CA GLU A 54 16.33 23.01 2.84
C GLU A 54 16.15 22.55 4.28
N LEU A 55 15.36 21.50 4.52
CA LEU A 55 15.20 20.91 5.86
C LEU A 55 16.49 20.24 6.34
N ASP A 56 17.25 19.59 5.45
CA ASP A 56 18.54 18.95 5.78
C ASP A 56 19.56 19.92 6.39
N LYS A 57 19.49 21.22 6.05
CA LYS A 57 20.40 22.24 6.57
C LYS A 57 20.13 22.58 8.03
N ARG A 58 19.09 22.01 8.65
CA ARG A 58 18.62 22.37 9.99
C ARG A 58 18.92 21.22 10.97
N PRO A 59 19.99 21.31 11.79
CA PRO A 59 20.41 20.21 12.67
C PRO A 59 19.40 19.80 13.74
N ALA A 60 18.43 20.66 14.06
CA ALA A 60 17.38 20.40 15.04
C ALA A 60 16.19 19.59 14.48
N LEU A 61 16.19 19.27 13.18
CA LEU A 61 15.15 18.46 12.54
C LEU A 61 15.59 17.00 12.36
N PRO A 62 14.65 16.05 12.21
CA PRO A 62 14.96 14.66 11.86
C PRO A 62 15.79 14.58 10.57
N ASN A 63 16.62 13.54 10.45
CA ASN A 63 17.35 13.28 9.22
C ASN A 63 16.41 12.74 8.13
N LEU A 64 16.26 13.46 7.02
CA LEU A 64 15.45 13.02 5.89
C LEU A 64 16.33 12.22 4.91
N ILE A 65 15.94 10.98 4.61
CA ILE A 65 16.66 10.10 3.70
C ILE A 65 15.72 9.69 2.57
N PHE A 66 16.13 9.90 1.31
CA PHE A 66 15.44 9.26 0.20
C PHE A 66 15.79 7.78 0.22
N SER A 67 14.77 6.94 0.37
CA SER A 67 14.92 5.53 0.68
C SER A 67 13.86 4.72 -0.05
N SER A 68 14.06 3.41 -0.15
CA SER A 68 12.99 2.47 -0.49
C SER A 68 12.18 2.08 0.75
N SER A 69 11.01 1.48 0.53
CA SER A 69 10.24 0.84 1.61
C SER A 69 10.96 -0.36 2.20
N GLU A 70 11.73 -1.10 1.40
CA GLU A 70 12.53 -2.25 1.83
C GLU A 70 13.60 -1.82 2.84
N ASP A 71 14.41 -0.82 2.49
CA ASP A 71 15.43 -0.26 3.38
C ASP A 71 14.84 0.27 4.70
N PHE A 72 13.64 0.85 4.64
CA PHE A 72 12.94 1.32 5.84
C PHE A 72 12.59 0.16 6.78
N TYR A 73 12.02 -0.93 6.25
CA TYR A 73 11.69 -2.09 7.09
C TYR A 73 12.94 -2.78 7.62
N ASP A 74 13.99 -2.90 6.81
CA ASP A 74 15.29 -3.42 7.26
C ASP A 74 15.87 -2.61 8.41
N GLU A 75 15.76 -1.28 8.38
CA GLU A 75 16.18 -0.42 9.48
C GLU A 75 15.26 -0.54 10.70
N ALA A 76 13.95 -0.49 10.50
CA ALA A 76 12.97 -0.55 11.59
C ALA A 76 13.08 -1.86 12.39
N LEU A 77 13.31 -2.99 11.70
CA LEU A 77 13.44 -4.32 12.32
C LEU A 77 14.71 -4.50 13.16
N LYS A 78 15.72 -3.64 13.00
CA LYS A 78 16.94 -3.66 13.85
C LYS A 78 16.66 -3.27 15.29
N GLU A 79 15.60 -2.50 15.55
CA GLU A 79 15.21 -2.08 16.91
C GLU A 79 14.73 -3.26 17.77
N ARG A 80 14.36 -4.41 17.16
CA ARG A 80 13.98 -5.68 17.84
C ARG A 80 12.95 -5.49 18.95
N ILE A 81 11.98 -4.62 18.72
CA ILE A 81 10.88 -4.38 19.66
C ILE A 81 9.80 -5.45 19.52
N ASP A 82 8.95 -5.58 20.54
CA ASP A 82 7.73 -6.39 20.46
C ASP A 82 6.66 -5.58 19.71
N TYR A 83 6.54 -5.83 18.39
CA TYR A 83 5.60 -5.08 17.54
C TYR A 83 4.16 -5.45 17.90
N PRO A 84 3.25 -4.46 17.97
CA PRO A 84 1.85 -4.72 18.27
C PRO A 84 1.21 -5.61 17.20
N VAL A 85 0.49 -6.63 17.66
CA VAL A 85 -0.26 -7.54 16.79
C VAL A 85 -1.71 -7.10 16.71
N VAL A 86 -2.15 -6.71 15.52
CA VAL A 86 -3.57 -6.46 15.23
C VAL A 86 -4.20 -7.75 14.70
N LYS A 87 -5.22 -8.27 15.40
CA LYS A 87 -5.91 -9.52 15.05
C LYS A 87 -7.29 -9.31 14.41
N GLU A 88 -7.67 -8.05 14.22
CA GLU A 88 -8.96 -7.64 13.68
C GLU A 88 -8.80 -7.12 12.25
N GLU A 89 -9.93 -6.87 11.58
CA GLU A 89 -9.93 -6.22 10.27
C GLU A 89 -9.48 -4.75 10.37
N LEU A 90 -8.83 -4.25 9.32
CA LEU A 90 -8.36 -2.86 9.25
C LEU A 90 -9.36 -1.98 8.49
N ASN A 91 -9.75 -0.87 9.12
CA ASN A 91 -10.37 0.31 8.52
C ASN A 91 -11.57 0.08 7.57
N PRO A 92 -12.81 -0.09 8.08
CA PRO A 92 -14.01 0.09 7.28
C PRO A 92 -14.26 1.59 7.07
N ILE A 93 -13.51 2.21 6.15
CA ILE A 93 -13.75 3.58 5.71
C ILE A 93 -14.26 3.55 4.26
N PHE A 94 -15.21 4.43 3.94
CA PHE A 94 -15.90 4.49 2.63
C PHE A 94 -16.92 3.36 2.37
N GLU A 95 -17.74 3.01 3.36
CA GLU A 95 -18.73 1.92 3.27
C GLU A 95 -19.73 2.06 2.09
N GLY A 96 -19.97 3.27 1.59
CA GLY A 96 -20.79 3.50 0.40
C GLY A 96 -20.27 2.75 -0.85
N CYS A 97 -18.96 2.51 -0.94
CA CYS A 97 -18.35 1.73 -2.01
C CYS A 97 -18.76 0.25 -1.96
N TYR A 98 -19.27 -0.26 -0.84
CA TYR A 98 -19.72 -1.65 -0.72
C TYR A 98 -21.10 -1.88 -1.34
N THR A 99 -21.95 -0.86 -1.40
CA THR A 99 -23.34 -0.99 -1.87
C THR A 99 -23.62 -0.30 -3.20
N THR A 100 -22.90 0.77 -3.53
CA THR A 100 -23.04 1.45 -4.83
C THR A 100 -22.62 0.54 -5.99
N HIS A 101 -23.21 0.74 -7.18
CA HIS A 101 -22.98 -0.08 -8.39
C HIS A 101 -23.13 -1.60 -8.13
N SER A 102 -24.29 -2.01 -7.63
CA SER A 102 -24.60 -3.42 -7.32
C SER A 102 -24.62 -4.34 -8.54
N ASP A 103 -24.90 -3.78 -9.72
CA ASP A 103 -24.79 -4.43 -11.02
C ASP A 103 -23.35 -4.88 -11.32
N ILE A 104 -22.37 -4.00 -11.12
CA ILE A 104 -20.94 -4.32 -11.30
C ILE A 104 -20.52 -5.40 -10.30
N LYS A 105 -20.95 -5.29 -9.04
CA LYS A 105 -20.62 -6.28 -7.99
C LYS A 105 -21.22 -7.65 -8.29
N LYS A 106 -22.46 -7.69 -8.80
CA LYS A 106 -23.10 -8.92 -9.24
C LYS A 106 -22.34 -9.56 -10.40
N ALA A 107 -21.99 -8.77 -11.42
CA ALA A 107 -21.20 -9.25 -12.55
C ALA A 107 -19.82 -9.77 -12.11
N ASN A 108 -19.15 -9.08 -11.19
CA ASN A 108 -17.89 -9.54 -10.62
C ASN A 108 -18.04 -10.89 -9.88
N ARG A 109 -19.09 -11.04 -9.04
CA ARG A 109 -19.35 -12.30 -8.34
C ARG A 109 -19.67 -13.45 -9.30
N GLU A 110 -20.44 -13.20 -10.35
CA GLU A 110 -20.73 -14.18 -11.39
C GLU A 110 -19.44 -14.56 -12.15
N GLY A 111 -18.61 -13.58 -12.49
CA GLY A 111 -17.30 -13.76 -13.12
C GLY A 111 -16.35 -14.63 -12.29
N GLU A 112 -16.18 -14.31 -11.01
CA GLU A 112 -15.38 -15.10 -10.05
C GLU A 112 -15.84 -16.57 -10.03
N ASN A 113 -17.16 -16.80 -9.88
CA ASN A 113 -17.71 -18.15 -9.82
C ASN A 113 -17.50 -18.92 -11.13
N LEU A 114 -17.72 -18.29 -12.27
CA LEU A 114 -17.55 -18.90 -13.59
C LEU A 114 -16.08 -19.20 -13.88
N LEU A 115 -15.17 -18.29 -13.54
CA LEU A 115 -13.74 -18.45 -13.77
C LEU A 115 -13.17 -19.61 -12.95
N LEU A 116 -13.51 -19.67 -11.65
CA LEU A 116 -13.11 -20.79 -10.78
C LEU A 116 -13.72 -22.11 -11.26
N THR A 117 -14.97 -22.12 -11.70
CA THR A 117 -15.62 -23.32 -12.25
C THR A 117 -14.93 -23.78 -13.54
N ALA A 118 -14.61 -22.86 -14.44
CA ALA A 118 -13.92 -23.16 -15.68
C ALA A 118 -12.52 -23.73 -15.44
N GLU A 119 -11.75 -23.11 -14.53
CA GLU A 119 -10.42 -23.58 -14.14
C GLU A 119 -10.46 -24.97 -13.49
N ALA A 120 -11.42 -25.23 -12.58
CA ALA A 120 -11.60 -26.54 -11.98
C ALA A 120 -11.94 -27.63 -13.01
N LEU A 121 -12.89 -27.35 -13.92
CA LEU A 121 -13.27 -28.29 -14.98
C LEU A 121 -12.14 -28.51 -16.00
N ALA A 122 -11.42 -27.46 -16.37
CA ALA A 122 -10.27 -27.55 -17.26
C ALA A 122 -9.13 -28.37 -16.62
N THR A 123 -8.90 -28.19 -15.32
CA THR A 123 -7.93 -28.98 -14.56
C THR A 123 -8.32 -30.46 -14.58
N LEU A 124 -9.58 -30.78 -14.28
CA LEU A 124 -10.08 -32.16 -14.34
C LEU A 124 -9.94 -32.74 -15.74
N ALA A 125 -10.36 -32.02 -16.79
CA ALA A 125 -10.23 -32.47 -18.17
C ALA A 125 -8.77 -32.73 -18.56
N SER A 126 -7.82 -31.94 -18.04
CA SER A 126 -6.40 -32.15 -18.31
C SER A 126 -5.87 -33.49 -17.80
N LEU A 127 -6.43 -34.00 -16.69
CA LEU A 127 -6.10 -35.33 -16.16
C LEU A 127 -6.57 -36.46 -17.09
N TYR A 128 -7.55 -36.18 -17.96
CA TYR A 128 -8.05 -37.12 -18.98
C TYR A 128 -7.43 -36.88 -20.36
N GLY A 129 -6.36 -36.09 -20.45
CA GLY A 129 -5.59 -35.88 -21.68
C GLY A 129 -6.08 -34.74 -22.57
N TYR A 130 -7.03 -33.91 -22.10
CA TYR A 130 -7.39 -32.66 -22.79
C TYR A 130 -6.35 -31.56 -22.52
N SER A 131 -6.15 -30.65 -23.46
CA SER A 131 -5.24 -29.52 -23.26
C SER A 131 -5.82 -28.50 -22.27
N TYR A 132 -5.03 -28.08 -21.29
CA TYR A 132 -5.41 -27.01 -20.36
C TYR A 132 -5.40 -25.64 -21.09
N PRO A 133 -6.49 -24.85 -21.05
CA PRO A 133 -6.63 -23.60 -21.79
C PRO A 133 -5.94 -22.42 -21.08
N HIS A 134 -4.63 -22.52 -20.88
CA HIS A 134 -3.84 -21.57 -20.09
C HIS A 134 -3.98 -20.12 -20.58
N SER A 135 -3.86 -19.88 -21.89
CA SER A 135 -3.93 -18.53 -22.45
C SER A 135 -5.28 -17.88 -22.22
N SER A 136 -6.37 -18.63 -22.40
CA SER A 136 -7.74 -18.12 -22.24
C SER A 136 -8.09 -17.85 -20.78
N LEU A 137 -7.67 -18.73 -19.86
CA LEU A 137 -7.86 -18.50 -18.42
C LEU A 137 -7.02 -17.33 -17.91
N LYS A 138 -5.76 -17.22 -18.37
CA LYS A 138 -4.90 -16.06 -18.04
C LYS A 138 -5.54 -14.76 -18.51
N GLU A 139 -6.01 -14.69 -19.75
CA GLU A 139 -6.69 -13.50 -20.27
C GLU A 139 -7.94 -13.16 -19.45
N ALA A 140 -8.70 -14.17 -19.00
CA ALA A 140 -9.87 -13.95 -18.15
C ALA A 140 -9.51 -13.46 -16.74
N TRP A 141 -8.36 -13.85 -16.19
CA TRP A 141 -7.84 -13.38 -14.91
C TRP A 141 -7.24 -11.96 -14.97
N GLU A 142 -6.69 -11.56 -16.12
CA GLU A 142 -6.06 -10.23 -16.31
C GLU A 142 -7.06 -9.11 -16.62
N LYS A 143 -8.33 -9.45 -16.89
CA LYS A 143 -9.42 -8.51 -17.19
C LYS A 143 -10.23 -8.18 -15.94
#